data_AF-B4PIG0-F1
#
_entry.id   AF-B4PIG0-F1
#
_cell.length_a   1.000
_cell.length_b   1.000
_cell.length_c   1.000
_cell.angle_alpha   90.00
_cell.angle_beta   90.00
_cell.angle_gamma   90.00
#
_symmetry.space_group_name_H-M   'P 1'
#
loop_
_entity.id
_entity.type
_entity.pdbx_description
1 polymer ?
#
loop_
_entity_poly.entity_id
_entity_poly.type
_entity_poly.pdbx_seq_one_letter_code
_entity_poly.pdbx_strand_id
1 'polypeptide(L)'
;MNMRRIAKRSIWLECLRENATNMRLEHEDLGRRIAVSLASSQKALLDIENLNQDLLKMKDTIQNAITDIMCYEKKSCELLLEILIRIVESNDLDAQLNPKMVSNMFLELDSSSDKPVDPSSDKPVDLNDQQHPEDVPASSDKNSTEDQLPCKLDTTSLQLD
;
A
#
# COMPACT_ATOMS: atom_id res chain seq x y z
N MET A 1 -48.41 -64.08 16.38
CA MET A 1 -47.52 -63.01 15.86
C MET A 1 -46.06 -63.40 16.13
N ASN A 2 -45.17 -63.25 15.15
CA ASN A 2 -43.78 -63.68 15.29
C ASN A 2 -42.94 -62.61 16.02
N MET A 3 -42.75 -62.76 17.33
CA MET A 3 -42.01 -61.83 18.20
C MET A 3 -40.60 -61.51 17.68
N ARG A 4 -39.92 -62.47 17.05
CA ARG A 4 -38.58 -62.27 16.49
C ARG A 4 -38.56 -61.28 15.33
N ARG A 5 -39.63 -61.21 14.54
CA ARG A 5 -39.77 -60.22 13.45
C ARG A 5 -40.02 -58.82 14.00
N ILE A 6 -40.82 -58.72 15.06
CA ILE A 6 -41.13 -57.45 15.74
C ILE A 6 -39.86 -56.86 16.37
N ALA A 7 -39.07 -57.68 17.08
CA ALA A 7 -37.81 -57.24 17.68
C ALA A 7 -36.80 -56.70 16.65
N LYS A 8 -36.60 -57.42 15.53
CA LYS A 8 -35.74 -56.95 14.44
C LYS A 8 -36.19 -55.60 13.86
N ARG A 9 -37.51 -55.45 13.66
CA ARG A 9 -38.08 -54.18 13.17
C ARG A 9 -37.88 -53.05 14.18
N SER A 10 -38.02 -53.33 15.47
CA SER A 10 -37.78 -52.34 16.53
C SER A 10 -36.34 -51.85 16.53
N ILE A 11 -35.37 -52.77 16.45
CA ILE A 11 -33.94 -52.43 16.40
C ILE A 11 -33.64 -51.56 15.18
N TRP A 12 -34.14 -51.96 14.01
CA TRP A 12 -33.94 -51.19 12.78
C TRP A 12 -34.51 -49.76 12.88
N LEU A 13 -35.71 -49.60 13.44
CA LEU A 13 -36.32 -48.28 13.62
C LEU A 13 -35.55 -47.42 14.62
N GLU A 14 -34.95 -48.02 15.65
CA GLU A 14 -34.09 -47.30 16.58
C GLU A 14 -32.82 -46.78 15.89
N CYS A 15 -32.15 -47.63 15.09
CA CYS A 15 -30.99 -47.22 14.31
C CYS A 15 -31.31 -46.08 13.33
N LEU A 16 -32.48 -46.14 12.67
CA LEU A 16 -32.92 -45.05 11.79
C LEU A 16 -33.20 -43.75 12.57
N ARG A 17 -33.78 -43.85 13.76
CA ARG A 17 -34.02 -42.68 14.62
C ARG A 17 -32.71 -42.06 15.11
N GLU A 18 -31.76 -42.89 15.50
CA GLU A 18 -30.42 -42.46 15.90
C GLU A 18 -29.69 -41.78 14.74
N ASN A 19 -29.70 -42.40 13.54
CA ASN A 19 -29.10 -41.81 12.35
C ASN A 19 -29.71 -40.43 12.01
N ALA A 20 -31.04 -40.32 12.02
CA ALA A 20 -31.71 -39.04 11.79
C ALA A 20 -31.34 -37.98 12.85
N THR A 21 -31.15 -38.39 14.09
CA THR A 21 -30.73 -37.50 15.19
C THR A 21 -29.28 -37.05 14.99
N ASN A 22 -28.38 -37.95 14.62
CA ASN A 22 -26.97 -37.65 14.36
C ASN A 22 -26.82 -36.70 13.18
N MET A 23 -27.51 -36.95 12.06
CA MET A 23 -27.53 -36.05 10.90
C MET A 23 -27.96 -34.63 11.29
N ARG A 24 -28.99 -34.50 12.14
CA ARG A 24 -29.44 -33.19 12.62
C ARG A 24 -28.36 -32.47 13.43
N LEU A 25 -27.69 -33.18 14.34
CA LEU A 25 -26.61 -32.61 15.16
C LEU A 25 -25.39 -32.21 14.32
N GLU A 26 -25.03 -33.02 13.33
CA GLU A 26 -23.94 -32.72 12.40
C GLU A 26 -24.26 -31.48 11.56
N HIS A 27 -25.49 -31.34 11.07
CA HIS A 27 -25.92 -30.14 10.35
C HIS A 27 -25.92 -28.89 11.23
N GLU A 28 -26.32 -29.01 12.49
CA GLU A 28 -26.27 -27.89 13.45
C GLU A 28 -24.82 -27.48 13.75
N ASP A 29 -23.91 -28.44 13.97
CA ASP A 29 -22.48 -28.16 14.17
C ASP A 29 -21.85 -27.49 12.95
N LEU A 30 -22.13 -28.02 11.75
CA LEU A 30 -21.65 -27.44 10.51
C LEU A 30 -22.18 -26.02 10.34
N GLY A 31 -23.47 -25.79 10.57
CA GLY A 31 -24.09 -24.47 10.50
C GLY A 31 -23.44 -23.48 11.46
N ARG A 32 -23.19 -23.89 12.71
CA ARG A 32 -22.49 -23.06 13.71
C ARG A 32 -21.06 -22.74 13.27
N ARG A 33 -20.30 -23.72 12.77
CA ARG A 33 -18.92 -23.50 12.29
C ARG A 33 -18.87 -22.55 11.10
N ILE A 34 -19.80 -22.68 10.16
CA ILE A 34 -19.94 -21.75 9.03
C ILE A 34 -20.26 -20.34 9.53
N ALA A 35 -21.21 -20.20 10.45
CA ALA A 35 -21.58 -18.89 10.99
C ALA A 35 -20.41 -18.19 11.71
N VAL A 36 -19.65 -18.93 12.53
CA VAL A 36 -18.45 -18.41 13.20
C VAL A 36 -17.38 -18.00 12.19
N SER A 37 -17.11 -18.85 11.20
CA SER A 37 -16.14 -18.56 10.14
C SER A 37 -16.54 -17.30 9.37
N LEU A 38 -17.81 -17.18 8.99
CA LEU A 38 -18.34 -16.03 8.27
C LEU A 38 -18.22 -14.74 9.08
N ALA A 39 -18.61 -14.76 10.35
CA ALA A 39 -18.49 -13.60 11.23
C ALA A 39 -17.02 -13.16 11.38
N SER A 40 -16.09 -14.12 11.51
CA SER A 40 -14.66 -13.83 11.55
C SER A 40 -14.15 -13.22 10.24
N SER A 41 -14.57 -13.76 9.08
CA SER A 41 -14.19 -13.22 7.77
C SER A 41 -14.73 -11.80 7.55
N GLN A 42 -15.96 -11.53 7.96
CA GLN A 42 -16.55 -10.18 7.88
C GLN A 42 -15.77 -9.18 8.72
N LYS A 43 -15.37 -9.56 9.94
CA LYS A 43 -14.53 -8.71 10.78
C LYS A 43 -13.16 -8.44 10.12
N ALA A 44 -12.51 -9.48 9.60
CA ALA A 44 -11.22 -9.33 8.93
C ALA A 44 -11.31 -8.40 7.69
N LEU A 45 -12.40 -8.47 6.92
CA LEU A 45 -12.62 -7.57 5.79
C LEU A 45 -12.75 -6.10 6.24
N LEU A 46 -13.46 -5.85 7.34
CA LEU A 46 -13.59 -4.50 7.90
C LEU A 46 -12.24 -3.97 8.42
N ASP A 47 -11.43 -4.84 9.03
CA ASP A 47 -10.07 -4.48 9.47
C ASP A 47 -9.17 -4.13 8.28
N ILE A 48 -9.26 -4.88 7.17
CA ILE A 48 -8.54 -4.59 5.92
C ILE A 48 -9.01 -3.26 5.31
N GLU A 49 -10.30 -2.98 5.30
CA GLU A 49 -10.84 -1.72 4.79
C GLU A 49 -10.31 -0.53 5.58
N ASN A 50 -10.30 -0.63 6.92
CA ASN A 50 -9.73 0.41 7.77
C ASN A 50 -8.24 0.63 7.48
N LEU A 51 -7.46 -0.45 7.36
CA LEU A 51 -6.04 -0.35 7.03
C LEU A 51 -5.82 0.33 5.68
N ASN A 52 -6.64 0.02 4.67
CA ASN A 52 -6.55 0.67 3.36
C ASN A 52 -6.85 2.18 3.46
N GLN A 53 -7.81 2.59 4.27
CA GLN A 53 -8.08 4.02 4.51
C GLN A 53 -6.88 4.70 5.19
N ASP A 54 -6.23 4.04 6.14
CA ASP A 54 -5.06 4.59 6.81
C ASP A 54 -3.84 4.69 5.89
N LEU A 55 -3.64 3.72 4.99
CA LEU A 55 -2.62 3.81 3.93
C LEU A 55 -2.87 4.97 2.97
N LEU A 56 -4.14 5.23 2.61
CA LEU A 56 -4.49 6.39 1.77
C LEU A 56 -4.16 7.71 2.48
N LYS A 57 -4.50 7.85 3.76
CA LYS A 57 -4.14 9.05 4.55
C LYS A 57 -2.62 9.23 4.62
N MET A 58 -1.88 8.13 4.79
CA MET A 58 -0.42 8.16 4.83
C MET A 58 0.16 8.60 3.49
N LYS A 59 -0.36 8.08 2.38
CA LYS A 59 0.00 8.52 1.02
C LYS A 59 -0.21 10.02 0.86
N ASP A 60 -1.38 10.53 1.24
CA ASP A 60 -1.68 11.96 1.12
C ASP A 60 -0.75 12.80 2.00
N THR A 61 -0.46 12.34 3.22
CA THR A 61 0.47 13.00 4.14
C THR A 61 1.88 13.08 3.55
N ILE A 62 2.39 11.98 3.00
CA ILE A 62 3.72 11.94 2.36
C ILE A 62 3.74 12.84 1.13
N GLN A 63 2.71 12.77 0.28
CA GLN A 63 2.62 13.57 -0.93
C GLN A 63 2.60 15.07 -0.60
N ASN A 64 1.84 15.46 0.43
CA ASN A 64 1.80 16.85 0.90
C ASN A 64 3.16 17.29 1.45
N ALA A 65 3.81 16.47 2.27
CA ALA A 65 5.15 16.77 2.79
C ALA A 65 6.19 16.94 1.67
N ILE A 66 6.18 16.07 0.66
CA ILE A 66 7.05 16.19 -0.51
C ILE A 66 6.76 17.50 -1.25
N THR A 67 5.48 17.81 -1.47
CA THR A 67 5.06 19.03 -2.16
C THR A 67 5.50 20.29 -1.39
N ASP A 68 5.38 20.28 -0.06
CA ASP A 68 5.80 21.38 0.80
C ASP A 68 7.31 21.60 0.75
N ILE A 69 8.11 20.54 0.82
CA ILE A 69 9.57 20.60 0.69
C ILE A 69 9.95 21.18 -0.67
N MET A 70 9.39 20.63 -1.76
CA MET A 70 9.68 21.09 -3.12
C MET A 70 9.28 22.55 -3.35
N CYS A 71 8.12 22.97 -2.83
CA CYS A 71 7.63 24.35 -2.99
C CYS A 71 8.44 25.32 -2.09
N TYR A 72 9.02 24.86 -0.96
CA TYR A 72 9.95 25.65 -0.12
C TYR A 72 11.36 25.79 -0.71
N GLU A 73 11.97 24.69 -1.16
CA GLU A 73 13.29 24.70 -1.79
C GLU A 73 13.30 25.60 -3.02
N LYS A 74 12.28 25.48 -3.88
CA LYS A 74 12.16 26.31 -5.08
C LYS A 74 12.16 27.80 -4.76
N LYS A 75 11.33 28.24 -3.80
CA LYS A 75 11.27 29.66 -3.38
C LYS A 75 12.57 30.15 -2.76
N SER A 76 13.23 29.30 -1.96
CA SER A 76 14.50 29.63 -1.31
C SER A 76 15.62 29.81 -2.33
N CYS A 77 15.69 28.93 -3.33
CA CYS A 77 16.63 29.01 -4.43
C CYS A 77 16.35 30.21 -5.34
N GLU A 78 15.08 30.51 -5.63
CA GLU A 78 14.67 31.71 -6.38
C GLU A 78 15.13 33.00 -5.68
N LEU A 79 14.89 33.11 -4.36
CA LEU A 79 15.32 34.27 -3.57
C LEU A 79 16.86 34.40 -3.54
N LEU A 80 17.57 33.29 -3.34
CA LEU A 80 19.04 33.29 -3.32
C LEU A 80 19.61 33.73 -4.67
N LEU A 81 19.02 33.25 -5.77
CA LEU A 81 19.42 33.64 -7.12
C LEU A 81 19.18 35.14 -7.36
N GLU A 82 18.05 35.68 -6.91
CA GLU A 82 17.74 37.11 -7.01
C GLU A 82 18.76 37.97 -6.23
N ILE A 83 19.13 37.55 -5.02
CA ILE A 83 20.17 38.21 -4.23
C ILE A 83 21.53 38.19 -4.97
N LEU A 84 21.91 37.03 -5.52
CA LEU A 84 23.16 36.87 -6.25
C LEU A 84 23.22 37.76 -7.50
N ILE A 85 22.13 37.84 -8.27
CA ILE A 85 22.02 38.74 -9.43
C ILE A 85 22.27 40.19 -8.98
N ARG A 86 21.61 40.62 -7.91
CA ARG A 86 21.75 41.99 -7.38
C ARG A 86 23.17 42.30 -6.89
N ILE A 87 23.83 41.33 -6.25
CA ILE A 87 25.23 41.48 -5.82
C ILE A 87 26.13 41.67 -7.04
N VAL A 88 25.97 40.86 -8.08
CA VAL A 88 26.76 40.95 -9.32
C VAL A 88 26.57 42.31 -10.00
N GLU A 89 25.32 42.77 -10.12
CA GLU A 89 24.99 44.11 -10.62
C GLU A 89 25.63 45.22 -9.78
N SER A 90 25.60 45.11 -8.45
CA SER A 90 26.14 46.14 -7.55
C SER A 90 27.67 46.23 -7.54
N ASN A 91 28.37 45.18 -7.98
CA ASN A 91 29.83 45.10 -7.98
C ASN A 91 30.44 45.31 -9.38
N ASP A 92 29.65 45.71 -10.39
CA ASP A 92 30.07 45.84 -11.80
C ASP A 92 30.81 44.57 -12.31
N LEU A 93 30.44 43.41 -11.78
CA LEU A 93 30.95 42.13 -12.23
C LEU A 93 30.16 41.76 -13.49
N ASP A 94 30.80 41.84 -14.66
CA ASP A 94 30.20 41.54 -15.95
C ASP A 94 30.03 40.01 -16.11
N ALA A 95 29.09 39.43 -15.37
CA ALA A 95 28.80 38.01 -15.34
C ALA A 95 27.31 37.77 -15.65
N GLN A 96 27.02 37.23 -16.85
CA GLN A 96 25.68 36.75 -17.19
C GLN A 96 25.36 35.48 -16.41
N LEU A 97 24.78 35.63 -15.21
CA LEU A 97 24.19 34.51 -14.48
C LEU A 97 22.86 34.11 -15.14
N ASN A 98 22.89 33.03 -15.91
CA ASN A 98 21.70 32.41 -16.47
C ASN A 98 21.16 31.36 -15.48
N PRO A 99 19.83 31.31 -15.19
CA PRO A 99 19.22 30.26 -14.35
C PRO A 99 19.60 28.83 -14.76
N LYS A 100 19.88 28.58 -16.04
CA LYS A 100 20.36 27.29 -16.56
C LYS A 100 21.77 26.93 -16.08
N MET A 101 22.65 27.89 -15.82
CA MET A 101 24.00 27.63 -15.32
C MET A 101 23.98 27.10 -13.88
N VAL A 102 23.10 27.62 -13.03
CA VAL A 102 22.95 27.16 -11.65
C VAL A 102 22.33 25.76 -11.59
N SER A 103 21.33 25.48 -12.43
CA SER A 103 20.73 24.14 -12.52
C SER A 103 21.73 23.07 -12.97
N ASN A 104 22.63 23.39 -13.90
CA ASN A 104 23.66 22.47 -14.37
C ASN A 104 24.73 22.20 -13.29
N MET A 105 25.12 23.18 -12.47
CA MET A 105 26.06 22.98 -11.36
C MET A 105 25.50 22.06 -10.25
N PHE A 106 24.18 22.12 -9.99
CA PHE A 106 23.55 21.22 -9.00
C PHE A 106 23.37 19.79 -9.52
N LEU A 107 23.17 19.61 -10.83
CA LEU A 107 23.14 18.28 -11.46
C LEU A 107 24.53 17.62 -11.59
N GLU A 108 25.60 18.40 -11.52
CA GLU A 108 26.98 17.91 -11.54
C GLU A 108 27.52 17.49 -10.15
N LEU A 109 26.77 17.72 -9.07
CA LEU A 109 27.11 17.14 -7.76
C LEU A 109 26.69 15.67 -7.70
N ASP A 110 27.71 14.82 -7.88
CA ASP A 110 27.79 13.39 -7.58
C ASP A 110 26.91 12.41 -8.38
N SER A 111 27.38 12.09 -9.59
CA SER A 111 27.16 10.77 -10.21
C SER A 111 28.01 9.65 -9.58
N SER A 112 28.67 9.91 -8.43
CA SER A 112 29.55 8.95 -7.75
C SER A 112 28.92 8.21 -6.56
N SER A 113 27.73 8.63 -6.08
CA SER A 113 27.11 8.08 -4.87
C SER A 113 26.02 7.03 -5.08
N ASP A 114 25.64 6.69 -6.32
CA ASP A 114 24.73 5.58 -6.61
C ASP A 114 25.50 4.43 -7.27
N LYS A 115 26.28 3.71 -6.46
CA LYS A 115 26.56 2.31 -6.82
C LYS A 115 25.32 1.50 -6.44
N PRO A 116 24.70 0.77 -7.39
CA PRO A 116 23.69 -0.19 -7.01
C PRO A 116 24.34 -1.20 -6.06
N VAL A 117 23.79 -1.35 -4.87
CA VAL A 117 24.11 -2.47 -3.99
C VAL A 117 23.66 -3.73 -4.74
N ASP A 118 24.65 -4.54 -5.12
CA ASP A 118 24.48 -5.81 -5.79
C ASP A 118 23.63 -6.74 -4.90
N PRO A 119 22.41 -7.15 -5.31
CA PRO A 119 21.53 -7.97 -4.47
C PRO A 119 21.92 -9.47 -4.47
N SER A 120 23.16 -9.82 -4.83
CA SER A 120 23.59 -11.22 -5.00
C SER A 120 24.30 -11.84 -3.78
N SER A 121 24.21 -11.24 -2.60
CA SER A 121 24.78 -11.81 -1.37
C SER A 121 23.75 -12.09 -0.28
N ASP A 122 22.72 -12.87 -0.61
CA ASP A 122 22.01 -13.68 0.36
C ASP A 122 21.99 -15.12 -0.15
N LYS A 123 22.82 -15.97 0.46
CA LYS A 123 22.72 -17.42 0.27
C LYS A 123 21.41 -17.88 0.92
N PRO A 124 20.49 -18.52 0.20
CA PRO A 124 19.30 -19.07 0.83
C PRO A 124 19.72 -20.26 1.70
N VAL A 125 19.38 -20.16 2.99
CA VAL A 125 19.39 -21.30 3.90
C VAL A 125 18.29 -22.25 3.44
N ASP A 126 18.70 -23.47 3.15
CA ASP A 126 17.93 -24.61 2.70
C ASP A 126 16.81 -24.94 3.71
N LEU A 127 15.55 -24.70 3.33
CA LEU A 127 14.37 -25.29 3.98
C LEU A 127 13.42 -25.78 2.90
N ASN A 128 13.53 -27.09 2.73
CA ASN A 128 12.77 -27.99 1.88
C ASN A 128 11.23 -27.82 1.95
N ASP A 129 10.60 -28.19 0.84
CA ASP A 129 9.21 -28.67 0.69
C ASP A 129 8.07 -27.64 0.70
N GLN A 130 7.62 -27.19 -0.49
CA GLN A 130 6.33 -27.65 -1.06
C GLN A 130 6.00 -27.01 -2.43
N GLN A 131 5.45 -27.87 -3.28
CA GLN A 131 5.14 -27.71 -4.70
C GLN A 131 4.22 -26.52 -5.03
N HIS A 132 4.57 -25.79 -6.10
CA HIS A 132 3.64 -24.98 -6.89
C HIS A 132 2.99 -25.86 -7.98
N PRO A 133 1.80 -25.48 -8.47
CA PRO A 133 1.73 -25.19 -9.90
C PRO A 133 1.15 -23.81 -10.21
N GLU A 134 1.76 -23.21 -11.24
CA GLU A 134 1.45 -21.95 -11.91
C GLU A 134 0.05 -21.91 -12.52
N ASP A 135 -0.57 -20.73 -12.59
CA ASP A 135 -1.40 -20.28 -13.73
C ASP A 135 -1.91 -18.84 -13.49
N VAL A 136 -1.19 -17.80 -13.95
CA VAL A 136 -1.79 -16.49 -14.31
C VAL A 136 -0.97 -15.82 -15.44
N PRO A 137 -1.59 -15.37 -16.55
CA PRO A 137 -0.88 -14.73 -17.65
C PRO A 137 -0.63 -13.24 -17.42
N ALA A 138 0.43 -12.74 -18.06
CA ALA A 138 0.88 -11.36 -18.06
C ALA A 138 -0.13 -10.36 -18.66
N SER A 139 -0.18 -9.16 -18.09
CA SER A 139 -0.63 -7.97 -18.81
C SER A 139 0.31 -6.79 -18.53
N SER A 140 1.08 -6.44 -19.55
CA SER A 140 1.69 -5.12 -19.72
C SER A 140 0.58 -4.09 -19.90
N ASP A 141 0.69 -2.93 -19.27
CA ASP A 141 0.39 -1.67 -19.96
C ASP A 141 1.09 -0.47 -19.33
N LYS A 142 1.54 0.38 -20.25
CA LYS A 142 2.42 1.52 -20.05
C LYS A 142 1.62 2.79 -19.69
N ASN A 143 2.36 3.71 -19.09
CA ASN A 143 2.22 5.17 -19.20
C ASN A 143 1.21 5.84 -18.25
N SER A 144 1.74 6.48 -17.20
CA SER A 144 1.07 7.62 -16.57
C SER A 144 2.05 8.78 -16.57
N THR A 145 1.73 9.76 -17.41
CA THR A 145 2.39 11.04 -17.53
C THR A 145 2.10 11.86 -16.28
N GLU A 146 3.15 12.36 -15.63
CA GLU A 146 3.06 13.26 -14.49
C GLU A 146 2.49 14.62 -14.93
N ASP A 147 1.22 14.86 -14.59
CA ASP A 147 0.63 16.19 -14.67
C ASP A 147 1.07 17.02 -13.45
N GLN A 148 1.79 18.11 -13.70
CA GLN A 148 2.16 19.11 -12.72
C GLN A 148 0.91 19.79 -12.15
N LEU A 149 0.67 19.60 -10.84
CA LEU A 149 -0.35 20.33 -10.09
C LEU A 149 0.18 21.72 -9.67
N PRO A 150 -0.59 22.81 -9.88
CA PRO A 150 -0.16 24.14 -9.48
C PRO A 150 -0.26 24.34 -7.95
N CYS A 151 0.83 24.82 -7.32
CA CYS A 151 0.82 25.31 -5.92
C CYS A 151 -0.23 26.43 -5.81
N LYS A 152 -1.39 26.18 -5.16
CA LYS A 152 -2.30 27.22 -4.68
C LYS A 152 -2.09 27.37 -3.18
N LEU A 153 -1.79 28.59 -2.74
CA LEU A 153 -1.73 28.95 -1.31
C LEU A 153 -2.62 30.17 -1.08
N ASP A 154 -3.56 30.01 -0.15
CA ASP A 154 -4.37 31.08 0.40
C ASP A 154 -3.47 32.06 1.15
N THR A 155 -3.55 33.33 0.77
CA THR A 155 -2.82 34.43 1.40
C THR A 155 -3.73 35.10 2.41
N THR A 156 -3.80 34.55 3.63
CA THR A 156 -4.28 35.34 4.78
C THR A 156 -3.16 36.26 5.24
N SER A 157 -3.29 37.53 4.88
CA SER A 157 -2.43 38.63 5.30
C SER A 157 -2.41 38.75 6.83
N LEU A 158 -1.22 38.59 7.43
CA LEU A 158 -0.96 39.05 8.79
C LEU A 158 -0.81 40.58 8.74
N GLN A 159 -1.85 41.31 9.16
CA GLN A 159 -1.71 42.70 9.61
C GLN A 159 -1.01 42.68 10.97
N LEU A 160 0.13 43.34 11.05
CA LEU A 160 0.76 43.75 12.31
C LEU A 160 0.46 45.23 12.52
N ASP A 161 -0.17 45.54 13.65
CA ASP A 161 -0.41 46.88 14.18
C ASP A 161 0.90 47.60 14.55
#